data_AF-A0AA45MUN4-F1
#
_entry.id   AF-A0AA45MUN4-F1
#
_cell.length_a   1.000
_cell.length_b   1.000
_cell.length_c   1.000
_cell.angle_alpha   90.00
_cell.angle_beta   90.00
_cell.angle_gamma   90.00
#
_symmetry.space_group_name_H-M   'P 1'
#
loop_
_entity.id
_entity.type
_entity.pdbx_description
1 polymer ?
#
loop_
_entity_poly.entity_id
_entity_poly.type
_entity_poly.pdbx_seq_one_letter_code
_entity_poly.pdbx_strand_id
1 'polypeptide(L)'
;MTNTRRSFMLNASLAAMAAGGGAALARATDAPAATDAGPRRPPSVGRKFNADGSPFRFPGNTIISHIPLATPLSDALTSVRDTLAAGSYAHCLALLPPSSYHMTVFEGVTDSSRRAGIWPAGLPIDAPLEASHRYLERQLEGFELDCALPLRMRLDEFSLRRDPGATIRLLPLDEQENRKLRRLRDRLSAQLRLRAPDHEQYGFHISLAYLVDWMTPEQQREYLAVQSACFNMLQKRVPLIELGAPEFCVFYDMFAFDTQFRVGQGRQRIPR
;
A
#
# COMPACT_ATOMS: atom_id res chain seq x y z
N MET A 1 0.74 21.63 39.09
CA MET A 1 2.19 21.45 39.37
C MET A 1 2.37 19.97 39.70
N THR A 2 3.09 19.13 38.98
CA THR A 2 4.08 19.27 37.91
C THR A 2 4.08 17.95 37.12
N ASN A 3 4.18 18.11 35.81
CA ASN A 3 4.43 17.09 34.79
C ASN A 3 5.68 16.25 35.11
N THR A 4 5.64 14.95 34.79
CA THR A 4 6.86 14.27 34.32
C THR A 4 6.55 13.24 33.25
N ARG A 5 6.95 13.61 32.03
CA ARG A 5 7.03 12.78 30.82
C ARG A 5 7.97 11.60 31.06
N ARG A 6 7.56 10.38 30.71
CA ARG A 6 8.46 9.23 30.57
C ARG A 6 8.90 9.12 29.11
N SER A 7 10.11 9.59 28.84
CA SER A 7 10.87 9.19 27.65
C SER A 7 11.48 7.82 27.90
N PHE A 8 11.25 6.86 27.00
CA PHE A 8 11.98 5.60 26.96
C PHE A 8 13.10 5.71 25.92
N MET A 9 14.34 5.77 26.38
CA MET A 9 15.55 5.56 25.58
C MET A 9 16.03 4.12 25.77
N LEU A 10 16.54 3.54 24.67
CA LEU A 10 17.15 2.22 24.61
C LEU A 10 18.38 2.12 25.53
N ASN A 11 18.45 1.04 26.31
CA ASN A 11 19.69 0.57 26.92
C ASN A 11 20.33 -0.47 26.00
N ALA A 12 21.54 -0.17 25.53
CA ALA A 12 22.52 -1.16 25.11
C ALA A 12 23.71 -1.05 26.07
N SER A 13 23.97 -2.10 26.85
CA SER A 13 25.14 -2.20 27.72
C SER A 13 26.16 -3.14 27.09
N LEU A 14 27.34 -2.59 26.81
CA LEU A 14 28.58 -3.31 26.49
C LEU A 14 29.11 -4.09 27.71
N ALA A 15 29.81 -5.18 27.45
CA ALA A 15 30.96 -5.59 28.26
C ALA A 15 32.08 -6.14 27.34
N ALA A 16 33.30 -5.69 27.62
CA ALA A 16 34.50 -5.73 26.79
C ALA A 16 35.48 -6.84 27.21
N MET A 17 36.47 -7.13 26.36
CA MET A 17 37.82 -7.57 26.77
C MET A 17 38.90 -7.12 25.75
N ALA A 18 39.83 -6.27 26.25
CA ALA A 18 41.30 -6.13 26.02
C ALA A 18 41.95 -6.46 24.65
N ALA A 19 43.08 -5.89 24.21
CA ALA A 19 43.94 -4.72 24.53
C ALA A 19 45.01 -4.67 23.40
N GLY A 20 45.51 -3.50 23.01
CA GLY A 20 46.71 -3.42 22.15
C GLY A 20 46.92 -2.11 21.35
N GLY A 21 47.73 -1.21 21.92
CA GLY A 21 48.71 -0.31 21.28
C GLY A 21 48.43 0.42 19.95
N GLY A 22 48.50 1.76 19.99
CA GLY A 22 48.80 2.60 18.81
C GLY A 22 48.16 3.98 18.85
N ALA A 23 48.86 4.97 19.42
CA ALA A 23 48.42 6.36 19.40
C ALA A 23 48.66 6.99 18.02
N ALA A 24 47.58 7.34 17.33
CA ALA A 24 47.59 8.28 16.22
C ALA A 24 46.44 9.29 16.42
N LEU A 25 46.79 10.55 16.69
CA LEU A 25 45.84 11.66 16.80
C LEU A 25 45.22 11.95 15.42
N ALA A 26 44.04 11.41 15.16
CA ALA A 26 43.20 11.85 14.05
C ALA A 26 42.39 13.07 14.49
N ARG A 27 42.57 14.19 13.78
CA ARG A 27 41.78 15.41 13.91
C ARG A 27 40.30 15.08 13.73
N ALA A 28 39.47 15.58 14.65
CA ALA A 28 38.02 15.60 14.50
C ALA A 28 37.66 16.28 13.18
N THR A 29 37.22 15.48 12.21
CA THR A 29 36.59 15.98 10.99
C THR A 29 35.19 16.40 11.35
N ASP A 30 34.87 17.66 11.08
CA ASP A 30 33.55 18.26 11.24
C ASP A 30 32.44 17.32 10.76
N ALA A 31 31.52 16.99 11.67
CA ALA A 31 30.26 16.36 11.29
C ALA A 31 29.52 17.33 10.35
N PRO A 32 28.99 16.86 9.21
CA PRO A 32 28.27 17.74 8.31
C PRO A 32 27.07 18.32 9.05
N ALA A 33 26.95 19.65 9.03
CA ALA A 33 25.82 20.37 9.58
C ALA A 33 24.53 19.78 9.04
N ALA A 34 23.66 19.33 9.95
CA ALA A 34 22.31 18.92 9.61
C ALA A 34 21.65 20.09 8.87
N THR A 35 21.36 19.89 7.59
CA THR A 35 20.60 20.86 6.81
C THR A 35 19.21 20.93 7.44
N ASP A 36 18.85 22.14 7.87
CA ASP A 36 17.53 22.52 8.36
C ASP A 36 16.50 22.44 7.21
N ALA A 37 16.22 21.23 6.76
CA ALA A 37 15.02 20.94 6.01
C ALA A 37 13.93 20.75 7.08
N GLY A 38 12.93 21.64 7.07
CA GLY A 38 11.78 21.56 7.98
C GLY A 38 11.13 20.16 8.04
N PRO A 39 10.14 19.94 8.92
CA PRO A 39 9.63 18.61 9.21
C PRO A 39 9.30 17.82 7.94
N ARG A 40 9.99 16.70 7.75
CA ARG A 40 9.88 15.85 6.55
C ARG A 40 8.42 15.46 6.35
N ARG A 41 7.81 15.86 5.23
CA ARG A 41 6.41 15.53 4.90
C ARG A 41 6.16 14.00 4.85
N PRO A 42 4.90 13.55 5.01
CA PRO A 42 4.56 12.15 4.81
C PRO A 42 5.00 11.62 3.43
N PRO A 43 5.40 10.33 3.31
CA PRO A 43 5.96 9.77 2.06
C PRO A 43 5.05 9.80 0.84
N SER A 44 3.74 10.01 1.03
CA SER A 44 2.77 10.09 -0.05
C SER A 44 2.78 11.45 -0.77
N VAL A 45 3.26 12.51 -0.10
CA VAL A 45 3.26 13.89 -0.60
C VAL A 45 4.34 14.08 -1.66
N GLY A 46 3.99 14.69 -2.79
CA GLY A 46 4.87 14.84 -3.96
C GLY A 46 5.11 13.53 -4.72
N ARG A 47 4.36 12.48 -4.39
CA ARG A 47 4.43 11.16 -5.04
C ARG A 47 3.07 10.66 -5.47
N LYS A 48 2.15 10.48 -4.53
CA LYS A 48 0.76 10.04 -4.76
C LYS A 48 -0.24 11.18 -4.59
N PHE A 49 0.07 12.16 -3.74
CA PHE A 49 -0.79 13.31 -3.43
C PHE A 49 -0.01 14.61 -3.36
N ASN A 50 -0.68 15.72 -3.63
CA ASN A 50 -0.21 17.06 -3.26
C ASN A 50 -0.33 17.26 -1.74
N ALA A 51 0.29 18.32 -1.23
CA ALA A 51 0.26 18.64 0.20
C ALA A 51 -1.15 18.98 0.72
N ASP A 52 -2.07 19.38 -0.16
CA ASP A 52 -3.48 19.67 0.15
C ASP A 52 -4.38 18.42 0.08
N GLY A 53 -3.82 17.25 -0.22
CA GLY A 53 -4.55 15.99 -0.34
C GLY A 53 -5.17 15.72 -1.71
N SER A 54 -5.04 16.63 -2.68
CA SER A 54 -5.47 16.37 -4.06
C SER A 54 -4.56 15.33 -4.74
N PRO A 55 -5.06 14.56 -5.72
CA PRO A 55 -4.27 13.53 -6.39
C PRO A 55 -3.05 14.13 -7.11
N PHE A 56 -1.91 13.45 -7.01
CA PHE A 56 -0.70 13.76 -7.77
C PHE A 56 -0.57 12.81 -8.95
N ARG A 57 0.04 13.27 -10.05
CA ARG A 57 0.33 12.42 -11.22
C ARG A 57 1.21 11.23 -10.79
N PHE A 58 0.63 10.03 -10.78
CA PHE A 58 1.28 8.79 -10.37
C PHE A 58 0.90 7.64 -11.31
N PRO A 59 1.23 7.72 -12.61
CA PRO A 59 0.71 6.77 -13.57
C PRO A 59 1.44 5.42 -13.51
N GLY A 60 0.70 4.35 -13.80
CA GLY A 60 1.22 2.99 -13.75
C GLY A 60 0.19 1.95 -14.18
N ASN A 61 0.53 0.69 -13.92
CA ASN A 61 -0.38 -0.44 -14.05
C ASN A 61 -0.29 -1.37 -12.84
N THR A 62 -1.31 -2.20 -12.67
CA THR A 62 -1.44 -3.08 -11.51
C THR A 62 -2.41 -4.23 -11.80
N ILE A 63 -2.41 -5.25 -10.94
CA ILE A 63 -3.42 -6.31 -10.92
C ILE A 63 -4.15 -6.25 -9.59
N ILE A 64 -5.43 -5.89 -9.64
CA ILE A 64 -6.25 -5.58 -8.45
C ILE A 64 -7.57 -6.32 -8.51
N SER A 65 -8.19 -6.58 -7.35
CA SER A 65 -9.60 -6.91 -7.27
C SER A 65 -10.34 -5.72 -6.70
N HIS A 66 -11.19 -5.08 -7.52
CA HIS A 66 -12.05 -3.98 -7.09
C HIS A 66 -13.04 -4.41 -6.01
N ILE A 67 -13.39 -3.48 -5.13
CA ILE A 67 -14.55 -3.61 -4.25
C ILE A 67 -15.78 -3.14 -5.04
N PRO A 68 -16.75 -4.02 -5.36
CA PRO A 68 -17.91 -3.60 -6.13
C PRO A 68 -18.77 -2.59 -5.35
N LEU A 69 -19.21 -1.55 -6.04
CA LEU A 69 -20.10 -0.52 -5.49
C LEU A 69 -21.49 -1.10 -5.20
N ALA A 70 -22.24 -0.43 -4.32
CA ALA A 70 -23.57 -0.84 -3.87
C ALA A 70 -23.60 -2.28 -3.28
N THR A 71 -22.53 -2.65 -2.58
CA THR A 71 -22.43 -3.88 -1.79
C THR A 71 -22.34 -3.55 -0.30
N PRO A 72 -22.72 -4.48 0.60
CA PRO A 72 -22.53 -4.28 2.04
C PRO A 72 -21.10 -3.90 2.43
N LEU A 73 -20.10 -4.42 1.69
CA LEU A 73 -18.70 -4.06 1.88
C LEU A 73 -18.39 -2.63 1.45
N SER A 74 -18.78 -2.21 0.23
CA SER A 74 -18.55 -0.82 -0.21
C SER A 74 -19.25 0.18 0.70
N ASP A 75 -20.45 -0.13 1.17
CA ASP A 75 -21.24 0.77 2.02
C ASP A 75 -20.61 0.89 3.41
N ALA A 76 -20.11 -0.22 3.96
CA ALA A 76 -19.40 -0.21 5.23
C ALA A 76 -18.06 0.54 5.14
N LEU A 77 -17.29 0.34 4.07
CA LEU A 77 -16.05 1.09 3.83
C LEU A 77 -16.30 2.59 3.62
N THR A 78 -17.36 2.94 2.90
CA THR A 78 -17.78 4.35 2.70
C THR A 78 -18.20 4.97 4.04
N SER A 79 -18.93 4.24 4.88
CA SER A 79 -19.26 4.70 6.24
C SER A 79 -18.01 4.99 7.07
N VAL A 80 -16.97 4.15 6.97
CA VAL A 80 -15.69 4.41 7.63
C VAL A 80 -15.03 5.67 7.07
N ARG A 81 -14.94 5.78 5.74
CA ARG A 81 -14.38 6.97 5.07
C ARG A 81 -15.06 8.25 5.54
N ASP A 82 -16.38 8.28 5.56
CA ASP A 82 -17.16 9.46 5.95
C ASP A 82 -17.01 9.77 7.45
N THR A 83 -16.90 8.75 8.29
CA THR A 83 -16.58 8.93 9.72
C THR A 83 -15.18 9.54 9.90
N LEU A 84 -14.19 9.08 9.11
CA LEU A 84 -12.85 9.66 9.14
C LEU A 84 -12.83 11.11 8.64
N ALA A 85 -13.66 11.44 7.65
CA ALA A 85 -13.77 12.78 7.08
C ALA A 85 -14.31 13.83 8.08
N ALA A 86 -15.01 13.40 9.12
CA ALA A 86 -15.58 14.28 10.14
C ALA A 86 -14.62 14.61 11.30
N GLY A 87 -13.47 13.92 11.39
CA GLY A 87 -12.51 14.11 12.48
C GLY A 87 -11.69 15.39 12.37
N SER A 88 -11.16 15.88 13.50
CA SER A 88 -10.31 17.09 13.52
C SER A 88 -8.99 16.94 12.73
N TYR A 89 -8.61 15.69 12.44
CA TYR A 89 -7.45 15.27 11.67
C TYR A 89 -7.72 15.10 10.18
N ALA A 90 -8.95 15.34 9.69
CA ALA A 90 -9.32 15.02 8.31
C ALA A 90 -8.43 15.69 7.26
N HIS A 91 -7.97 16.92 7.52
CA HIS A 91 -7.01 17.63 6.65
C HIS A 91 -5.63 16.96 6.55
N CYS A 92 -5.28 16.08 7.49
CA CYS A 92 -4.07 15.27 7.42
C CYS A 92 -4.23 14.07 6.46
N LEU A 93 -5.43 13.80 5.93
CA LEU A 93 -5.74 12.62 5.13
C LEU A 93 -6.19 13.01 3.71
N ALA A 94 -5.56 12.38 2.70
CA ALA A 94 -6.12 12.29 1.36
C ALA A 94 -7.07 11.09 1.27
N LEU A 95 -8.37 11.34 1.44
CA LEU A 95 -9.42 10.31 1.36
C LEU A 95 -9.62 9.87 -0.10
N LEU A 96 -9.58 8.57 -0.33
CA LEU A 96 -9.84 7.97 -1.63
C LEU A 96 -11.35 7.88 -1.91
N PRO A 97 -11.79 8.01 -3.18
CA PRO A 97 -13.17 7.80 -3.56
C PRO A 97 -13.56 6.31 -3.46
N PRO A 98 -14.80 5.97 -3.06
CA PRO A 98 -15.21 4.56 -2.98
C PRO A 98 -15.06 3.77 -4.29
N SER A 99 -15.17 4.45 -5.44
CA SER A 99 -14.95 3.85 -6.76
C SER A 99 -13.53 3.37 -7.00
N SER A 100 -12.54 3.82 -6.21
CA SER A 100 -11.14 3.38 -6.33
C SER A 100 -10.79 2.30 -5.31
N TYR A 101 -11.71 1.84 -4.46
CA TYR A 101 -11.39 0.83 -3.46
C TYR A 101 -11.11 -0.51 -4.11
N HIS A 102 -9.99 -1.10 -3.73
CA HIS A 102 -9.54 -2.38 -4.25
C HIS A 102 -8.58 -3.05 -3.26
N MET A 103 -8.38 -4.35 -3.46
CA MET A 103 -7.23 -5.06 -2.93
C MET A 103 -6.23 -5.29 -4.06
N THR A 104 -4.98 -4.85 -3.89
CA THR A 104 -3.93 -5.20 -4.87
C THR A 104 -3.52 -6.65 -4.70
N VAL A 105 -3.65 -7.42 -5.78
CA VAL A 105 -3.26 -8.84 -5.86
C VAL A 105 -1.80 -8.95 -6.27
N PHE A 106 -1.36 -8.15 -7.25
CA PHE A 106 0.02 -8.08 -7.70
C PHE A 106 0.35 -6.68 -8.21
N GLU A 107 1.44 -6.11 -7.71
CA GLU A 107 1.89 -4.78 -8.13
C GLU A 107 2.50 -4.84 -9.53
N GLY A 108 2.09 -3.92 -10.40
CA GLY A 108 2.71 -3.73 -11.71
C GLY A 108 3.86 -2.73 -11.64
N VAL A 109 3.91 -1.81 -12.60
CA VAL A 109 4.94 -0.76 -12.65
C VAL A 109 4.36 0.61 -12.37
N THR A 110 5.20 1.53 -11.90
CA THR A 110 4.87 2.95 -11.77
C THR A 110 5.95 3.79 -12.43
N ASP A 111 5.56 4.89 -13.07
CA ASP A 111 6.47 5.76 -13.82
C ASP A 111 7.58 6.35 -12.93
N SER A 112 7.21 6.64 -11.68
CA SER A 112 8.09 7.23 -10.65
C SER A 112 9.08 6.26 -10.01
N SER A 113 9.00 4.95 -10.27
CA SER A 113 9.81 3.94 -9.57
C SER A 113 10.26 2.84 -10.53
N ARG A 114 11.38 3.10 -11.21
CA ARG A 114 11.99 2.23 -12.23
C ARG A 114 13.30 1.68 -11.69
N ARG A 115 13.33 0.40 -11.29
CA ARG A 115 14.53 -0.30 -10.83
C ARG A 115 14.34 -1.83 -10.93
N ALA A 116 15.45 -2.56 -10.92
CA ALA A 116 15.43 -4.02 -10.91
C ALA A 116 14.51 -4.59 -9.81
N GLY A 117 13.77 -5.66 -10.14
CA GLY A 117 12.79 -6.32 -9.28
C GLY A 117 11.36 -5.75 -9.40
N ILE A 118 11.21 -4.43 -9.51
CA ILE A 118 9.90 -3.75 -9.68
C ILE A 118 9.70 -3.17 -11.09
N TRP A 119 10.62 -3.48 -12.00
CA TRP A 119 10.52 -3.22 -13.43
C TRP A 119 10.76 -4.54 -14.19
N PRO A 120 10.01 -4.86 -15.26
CA PRO A 120 10.08 -6.15 -15.92
C PRO A 120 11.47 -6.38 -16.52
N ALA A 121 12.10 -7.52 -16.23
CA ALA A 121 13.47 -7.79 -16.70
C ALA A 121 13.62 -7.82 -18.24
N GLY A 122 12.52 -8.02 -18.98
CA GLY A 122 12.50 -8.02 -20.44
C GLY A 122 12.25 -6.65 -21.09
N LEU A 123 12.18 -5.56 -20.32
CA LEU A 123 11.89 -4.23 -20.80
C LEU A 123 13.00 -3.24 -20.38
N PRO A 124 13.52 -2.40 -21.29
CA PRO A 124 14.46 -1.33 -20.92
C PRO A 124 13.91 -0.44 -19.81
N ILE A 125 14.75 -0.02 -18.88
CA ILE A 125 14.35 0.75 -17.69
C ILE A 125 13.81 2.15 -18.06
N ASP A 126 14.27 2.69 -19.18
CA ASP A 126 13.89 3.96 -19.78
C ASP A 126 12.75 3.83 -20.81
N ALA A 127 12.21 2.63 -21.02
CA ALA A 127 11.11 2.42 -21.94
C ALA A 127 9.91 3.32 -21.58
N PRO A 128 9.22 3.93 -22.56
CA PRO A 128 8.02 4.72 -22.29
C PRO A 128 7.01 3.93 -21.46
N LEU A 129 6.33 4.57 -20.51
CA LEU A 129 5.37 3.88 -19.62
C LEU A 129 4.33 3.08 -20.42
N GLU A 130 3.84 3.65 -21.51
CA GLU A 130 2.87 2.99 -22.39
C GLU A 130 3.41 1.70 -23.04
N ALA A 131 4.72 1.60 -23.27
CA ALA A 131 5.35 0.36 -23.71
C ALA A 131 5.32 -0.73 -22.62
N SER A 132 5.41 -0.33 -21.34
CA SER A 132 5.31 -1.24 -20.20
C SER A 132 3.90 -1.79 -20.02
N HIS A 133 2.86 -0.97 -20.26
CA HIS A 133 1.46 -1.41 -20.29
C HIS A 133 1.30 -2.54 -21.31
N ARG A 134 1.60 -2.25 -22.58
CA ARG A 134 1.49 -3.24 -23.67
C ARG A 134 2.35 -4.49 -23.43
N TYR A 135 3.52 -4.35 -22.81
CA TYR A 135 4.38 -5.49 -22.49
C TYR A 135 3.71 -6.40 -21.46
N LEU A 136 3.23 -5.87 -20.34
CA LEU A 136 2.52 -6.63 -19.29
C LEU A 136 1.22 -7.25 -19.83
N GLU A 137 0.46 -6.50 -20.63
CA GLU A 137 -0.74 -7.05 -21.27
C GLU A 137 -0.44 -8.29 -22.12
N ARG A 138 0.61 -8.22 -22.97
CA ARG A 138 1.03 -9.35 -23.80
C ARG A 138 1.55 -10.52 -22.97
N GLN A 139 2.28 -10.26 -21.89
CA GLN A 139 2.71 -11.33 -20.99
C GLN A 139 1.51 -12.02 -20.33
N LEU A 140 0.39 -11.34 -20.12
CA LEU A 140 -0.82 -11.93 -19.54
C LEU A 140 -1.72 -12.62 -20.58
N GLU A 141 -1.39 -12.58 -21.87
CA GLU A 141 -2.12 -13.33 -22.89
C GLU A 141 -1.99 -14.83 -22.64
N GLY A 142 -3.13 -15.53 -22.59
CA GLY A 142 -3.18 -16.96 -22.28
C GLY A 142 -2.85 -17.32 -20.83
N PHE A 143 -2.62 -16.34 -19.95
CA PHE A 143 -2.46 -16.64 -18.52
C PHE A 143 -3.74 -17.23 -17.97
N GLU A 144 -3.69 -18.45 -17.45
CA GLU A 144 -4.83 -19.08 -16.78
C GLU A 144 -4.85 -18.69 -15.30
N LEU A 145 -5.99 -18.25 -14.78
CA LEU A 145 -6.09 -17.87 -13.37
C LEU A 145 -5.72 -19.05 -12.44
N ASP A 146 -6.17 -20.26 -12.81
CA ASP A 146 -5.87 -21.53 -12.12
C ASP A 146 -6.04 -21.43 -10.59
N CYS A 147 -7.13 -20.77 -10.19
CA CYS A 147 -7.59 -20.67 -8.82
C CYS A 147 -9.11 -20.47 -8.80
N ALA A 148 -9.78 -21.02 -7.78
CA ALA A 148 -11.22 -20.85 -7.62
C ALA A 148 -11.54 -19.43 -7.11
N LEU A 149 -12.56 -18.82 -7.71
CA LEU A 149 -13.16 -17.57 -7.25
C LEU A 149 -14.40 -17.84 -6.38
N PRO A 150 -14.77 -16.91 -5.48
CA PRO A 150 -14.09 -15.65 -5.16
C PRO A 150 -12.77 -15.82 -4.39
N LEU A 151 -11.96 -14.77 -4.34
CA LEU A 151 -10.87 -14.65 -3.37
C LEU A 151 -11.49 -14.24 -2.03
N ARG A 152 -11.24 -15.01 -0.98
CA ARG A 152 -11.88 -14.85 0.33
C ARG A 152 -10.90 -14.28 1.34
N MET A 153 -11.25 -13.16 1.91
CA MET A 153 -10.42 -12.42 2.86
C MET A 153 -11.20 -12.18 4.16
N ARG A 154 -10.46 -11.90 5.22
CA ARG A 154 -10.99 -11.39 6.48
C ARG A 154 -10.19 -10.17 6.93
N LEU A 155 -10.83 -9.33 7.72
CA LEU A 155 -10.19 -8.19 8.35
C LEU A 155 -9.15 -8.67 9.38
N ASP A 156 -8.00 -7.99 9.42
CA ASP A 156 -6.93 -8.28 10.39
C ASP A 156 -6.73 -7.12 11.35
N GLU A 157 -6.34 -5.96 10.82
CA GLU A 157 -6.03 -4.78 11.60
C GLU A 157 -6.27 -3.50 10.78
N PHE A 158 -6.56 -2.40 11.49
CA PHE A 158 -6.65 -1.07 10.90
C PHE A 158 -5.34 -0.32 11.12
N SER A 159 -4.63 -0.01 10.02
CA SER A 159 -3.47 0.89 9.94
C SER A 159 -2.33 0.62 10.90
N LEU A 160 -1.56 -0.43 10.63
CA LEU A 160 -0.23 -0.58 11.23
C LEU A 160 0.81 -0.98 10.17
N ARG A 161 1.89 -0.19 10.13
CA ARG A 161 3.27 -0.55 9.74
C ARG A 161 3.82 -0.22 8.34
N ARG A 162 3.06 0.10 7.30
CA ARG A 162 3.69 0.34 5.96
C ARG A 162 3.31 1.62 5.23
N ASP A 163 2.04 2.02 5.25
CA ASP A 163 1.59 3.29 4.65
C ASP A 163 0.85 4.12 5.71
N PRO A 164 1.38 5.30 6.09
CA PRO A 164 0.66 6.18 7.01
C PRO A 164 -0.61 6.69 6.32
N GLY A 165 -1.75 6.59 7.00
CA GLY A 165 -3.07 6.92 6.46
C GLY A 165 -4.13 5.97 7.02
N ALA A 166 -5.20 5.77 6.26
CA ALA A 166 -6.28 4.84 6.60
C ALA A 166 -6.22 3.61 5.69
N THR A 167 -5.53 2.57 6.14
CA THR A 167 -5.38 1.29 5.45
C THR A 167 -5.95 0.16 6.30
N ILE A 168 -6.76 -0.71 5.70
CA ILE A 168 -7.31 -1.90 6.34
C ILE A 168 -6.53 -3.11 5.85
N ARG A 169 -5.82 -3.78 6.75
CA ARG A 169 -5.10 -5.00 6.42
C ARG A 169 -6.06 -6.18 6.34
N LEU A 170 -5.80 -7.02 5.35
CA LEU A 170 -6.55 -8.24 5.10
C LEU A 170 -5.66 -9.46 5.32
N LEU A 171 -6.26 -10.52 5.86
CA LEU A 171 -5.70 -11.85 5.83
C LEU A 171 -6.53 -12.73 4.91
N PRO A 172 -5.92 -13.71 4.20
CA PRO A 172 -6.67 -14.80 3.59
C PRO A 172 -7.58 -15.45 4.64
N LEU A 173 -8.76 -15.91 4.21
CA LEU A 173 -9.74 -16.50 5.12
C LEU A 173 -9.14 -17.62 5.98
N ASP A 174 -8.38 -18.51 5.33
CA ASP A 174 -7.71 -19.67 5.92
C ASP A 174 -6.39 -19.99 5.20
N GLU A 175 -5.71 -21.06 5.61
CA GLU A 175 -4.42 -21.45 5.04
C GLU A 175 -4.54 -21.97 3.59
N GLN A 176 -5.67 -22.56 3.20
CA GLN A 176 -5.89 -22.98 1.82
C GLN A 176 -5.98 -21.76 0.90
N GLU A 177 -6.72 -20.75 1.35
CA GLU A 177 -6.89 -19.46 0.69
C GLU A 177 -5.55 -18.69 0.63
N ASN A 178 -4.73 -18.75 1.69
CA ASN A 178 -3.38 -18.20 1.69
C ASN A 178 -2.50 -18.87 0.61
N ARG A 179 -2.43 -20.20 0.59
CA ARG A 179 -1.68 -20.94 -0.46
C ARG A 179 -2.16 -20.59 -1.87
N LYS A 180 -3.48 -20.47 -2.05
CA LYS A 180 -4.09 -20.06 -3.33
C LYS A 180 -3.57 -18.69 -3.79
N LEU A 181 -3.61 -17.70 -2.91
CA LEU A 181 -3.16 -16.33 -3.21
C LEU A 181 -1.65 -16.23 -3.42
N ARG A 182 -0.84 -16.94 -2.62
CA ARG A 182 0.62 -16.98 -2.76
C ARG A 182 1.02 -17.62 -4.09
N ARG A 183 0.42 -18.77 -4.44
CA ARG A 183 0.63 -19.43 -5.74
C ARG A 183 0.24 -18.53 -6.90
N LEU A 184 -0.90 -17.83 -6.82
CA LEU A 184 -1.31 -16.88 -7.84
C LEU A 184 -0.25 -15.77 -8.02
N ARG A 185 0.23 -15.17 -6.92
CA ARG A 185 1.30 -14.16 -6.96
C ARG A 185 2.59 -14.70 -7.56
N ASP A 186 3.03 -15.91 -7.20
CA ASP A 186 4.23 -16.52 -7.77
C ASP A 186 4.12 -16.73 -9.28
N ARG A 187 2.96 -17.22 -9.75
CA ARG A 187 2.71 -17.40 -11.19
C ARG A 187 2.70 -16.06 -11.93
N LEU A 188 2.08 -15.03 -11.36
CA LEU A 188 2.13 -13.67 -11.92
C LEU A 188 3.55 -13.12 -11.94
N SER A 189 4.32 -13.33 -10.87
CA SER A 189 5.73 -12.91 -10.79
C SER A 189 6.57 -13.54 -11.89
N ALA A 190 6.42 -14.85 -12.09
CA ALA A 190 7.12 -15.58 -13.14
C ALA A 190 6.71 -15.09 -14.54
N GLN A 191 5.41 -14.94 -14.78
CA GLN A 191 4.88 -14.52 -16.08
C GLN A 191 5.30 -13.09 -16.45
N LEU A 192 5.19 -12.16 -15.50
CA LEU A 192 5.48 -10.75 -15.73
C LEU A 192 6.97 -10.41 -15.62
N ARG A 193 7.78 -11.36 -15.15
CA ARG A 193 9.22 -11.17 -14.85
C ARG A 193 9.44 -9.99 -13.89
N LEU A 194 8.59 -9.93 -12.88
CA LEU A 194 8.57 -8.94 -11.81
C LEU A 194 8.59 -9.67 -10.47
N ARG A 195 9.46 -9.26 -9.54
CA ARG A 195 9.49 -9.80 -8.18
C ARG A 195 9.98 -8.72 -7.22
N ALA A 196 9.03 -8.07 -6.55
CA ALA A 196 9.34 -7.08 -5.53
C ALA A 196 10.12 -7.73 -4.36
N PRO A 197 11.02 -6.99 -3.67
CA PRO A 197 11.81 -7.55 -2.56
C PRO A 197 10.98 -8.17 -1.43
N ASP A 198 9.75 -7.72 -1.26
CA ASP A 198 8.80 -8.16 -0.23
C ASP A 198 7.75 -9.14 -0.77
N HIS A 199 7.95 -9.70 -1.96
CA HIS A 199 6.97 -10.58 -2.63
C HIS A 199 6.42 -11.69 -1.71
N GLU A 200 7.29 -12.37 -0.96
CA GLU A 200 6.94 -13.42 -0.01
C GLU A 200 6.09 -12.92 1.16
N GLN A 201 6.38 -11.70 1.62
CA GLN A 201 5.82 -11.11 2.83
C GLN A 201 4.71 -10.10 2.53
N TYR A 202 4.26 -10.04 1.27
CA TYR A 202 3.28 -9.06 0.83
C TYR A 202 2.02 -9.12 1.70
N GLY A 203 1.63 -7.96 2.23
CA GLY A 203 0.45 -7.78 3.06
C GLY A 203 -0.71 -7.25 2.23
N PHE A 204 -1.76 -8.07 2.10
CA PHE A 204 -3.00 -7.64 1.44
C PHE A 204 -3.69 -6.56 2.25
N HIS A 205 -4.25 -5.57 1.57
CA HIS A 205 -4.90 -4.44 2.21
C HIS A 205 -5.87 -3.74 1.26
N ILE A 206 -6.76 -2.93 1.83
CA ILE A 206 -7.56 -1.93 1.14
C ILE A 206 -7.15 -0.57 1.69
N SER A 207 -6.74 0.35 0.82
CA SER A 207 -6.49 1.74 1.22
C SER A 207 -7.79 2.55 1.12
N LEU A 208 -8.10 3.30 2.17
CA LEU A 208 -9.20 4.28 2.22
C LEU A 208 -8.66 5.71 2.19
N ALA A 209 -7.45 5.94 2.70
CA ALA A 209 -6.80 7.24 2.68
C ALA A 209 -5.28 7.13 2.86
N TYR A 210 -4.57 8.19 2.47
CA TYR A 210 -3.14 8.36 2.72
C TYR A 210 -2.89 9.58 3.60
N LEU A 211 -1.87 9.53 4.46
CA LEU A 211 -1.46 10.67 5.27
C LEU A 211 -0.74 11.69 4.37
N VAL A 212 -1.18 12.95 4.39
CA VAL A 212 -0.60 14.09 3.66
C VAL A 212 -0.09 15.20 4.56
N ASP A 213 -0.49 15.19 5.84
CA ASP A 213 0.18 15.97 6.88
C ASP A 213 0.30 15.18 8.18
N TRP A 214 1.23 15.57 9.06
CA TRP A 214 1.36 14.91 10.36
C TRP A 214 0.26 15.36 11.31
N MET A 215 -0.36 14.39 11.97
CA MET A 215 -1.31 14.67 13.04
C MET A 215 -0.58 15.16 14.29
N THR A 216 -1.16 16.15 14.97
CA THR A 216 -0.80 16.49 16.35
C THR A 216 -1.07 15.30 17.28
N PRO A 217 -0.45 15.25 18.49
CA PRO A 217 -0.73 14.19 19.46
C PRO A 217 -2.22 14.06 19.81
N GLU A 218 -2.96 15.17 19.87
CA GLU A 218 -4.40 15.22 20.14
C GLU A 218 -5.19 14.58 19.00
N GLN A 219 -4.91 15.00 17.76
CA GLN A 219 -5.49 14.44 16.55
C GLN A 219 -5.19 12.95 16.40
N GLN A 220 -3.97 12.51 16.71
CA GLN A 220 -3.61 11.11 16.63
C GLN A 220 -4.40 10.26 17.64
N ARG A 221 -4.63 10.76 18.87
CA ARG A 221 -5.46 10.07 19.87
C ARG A 221 -6.91 9.94 19.40
N GLU A 222 -7.48 11.02 18.87
CA GLU A 222 -8.82 11.01 18.28
C GLU A 222 -8.90 10.02 17.12
N TYR A 223 -7.94 10.07 16.19
CA TYR A 223 -7.86 9.20 15.03
C TYR A 223 -7.83 7.72 15.42
N LEU A 224 -6.97 7.34 16.37
CA LEU A 224 -6.88 5.95 16.84
C LEU A 224 -8.20 5.48 17.48
N ALA A 225 -8.88 6.34 18.23
CA ALA A 225 -10.18 6.01 18.83
C ALA A 225 -11.25 5.78 17.74
N VAL A 226 -11.33 6.67 16.74
CA VAL A 226 -12.26 6.54 15.62
C VAL A 226 -11.93 5.31 14.77
N GLN A 227 -10.65 5.05 14.49
CA GLN A 227 -10.22 3.85 13.76
C GLN A 227 -10.62 2.58 14.49
N SER A 228 -10.43 2.50 15.81
CA SER A 228 -10.83 1.35 16.61
C SER A 228 -12.35 1.12 16.56
N ALA A 229 -13.15 2.18 16.67
CA ALA A 229 -14.60 2.10 16.55
C ALA A 229 -15.04 1.64 15.14
N CYS A 230 -14.44 2.21 14.10
CA CYS A 230 -14.68 1.84 12.71
C CYS A 230 -14.31 0.38 12.43
N PHE A 231 -13.17 -0.08 12.93
CA PHE A 231 -12.72 -1.46 12.77
C PHE A 231 -13.67 -2.46 13.44
N ASN A 232 -14.10 -2.17 14.67
CA ASN A 232 -15.10 -2.98 15.37
C ASN A 232 -16.45 -3.04 14.62
N MET A 233 -16.85 -1.93 14.01
CA MET A 233 -18.05 -1.88 13.18
C MET A 233 -17.88 -2.75 11.92
N LEU A 234 -16.75 -2.63 11.23
CA LEU A 234 -16.44 -3.43 10.04
C LEU A 234 -16.44 -4.93 10.36
N GLN A 235 -15.76 -5.35 11.43
CA GLN A 235 -15.70 -6.76 11.82
C GLN A 235 -17.09 -7.38 12.06
N LYS A 236 -18.03 -6.59 12.59
CA LYS A 236 -19.41 -7.05 12.82
C LYS A 236 -20.23 -7.11 11.54
N ARG A 237 -20.07 -6.13 10.64
CA ARG A 237 -20.89 -6.02 9.41
C ARG A 237 -20.38 -6.90 8.27
N VAL A 238 -19.07 -7.05 8.14
CA VAL A 238 -18.41 -7.73 7.03
C VAL A 238 -17.30 -8.67 7.54
N PRO A 239 -17.66 -9.76 8.23
CA PRO A 239 -16.69 -10.73 8.76
C PRO A 239 -15.97 -11.53 7.65
N LEU A 240 -16.58 -11.62 6.47
CA LEU A 240 -16.04 -12.24 5.27
C LEU A 240 -16.07 -11.23 4.13
N ILE A 241 -14.96 -11.13 3.40
CA ILE A 241 -14.81 -10.31 2.20
C ILE A 241 -14.61 -11.24 1.02
N GLU A 242 -15.48 -11.15 0.02
CA GLU A 242 -15.38 -11.91 -1.23
C GLU A 242 -15.03 -10.97 -2.36
N LEU A 243 -13.92 -11.26 -3.05
CA LEU A 243 -13.39 -10.45 -4.13
C LEU A 243 -13.44 -11.24 -5.45
N GLY A 244 -13.84 -10.55 -6.51
CA GLY A 244 -13.93 -11.12 -7.85
C GLY A 244 -12.56 -11.40 -8.48
N ALA A 245 -12.61 -11.79 -9.76
CA ALA A 245 -11.41 -12.02 -10.57
C ALA A 245 -10.47 -10.80 -10.51
N PRO A 246 -9.15 -10.99 -10.36
CA PRO A 246 -8.20 -9.91 -10.49
C PRO A 246 -8.25 -9.30 -11.89
N GLU A 247 -8.06 -7.99 -11.97
CA GLU A 247 -8.18 -7.18 -13.16
C GLU A 247 -6.85 -6.48 -13.43
N PHE A 248 -6.35 -6.60 -14.66
CA PHE A 248 -5.22 -5.78 -15.10
C PHE A 248 -5.72 -4.37 -15.39
N CYS A 249 -5.19 -3.40 -14.65
CA CYS A 249 -5.63 -2.01 -14.71
C CYS A 249 -4.45 -1.10 -15.05
N VAL A 250 -4.76 0.01 -15.72
CA VAL A 250 -3.87 1.17 -15.83
C VAL A 250 -4.45 2.31 -15.01
N PHE A 251 -3.62 3.20 -14.50
CA PHE A 251 -4.07 4.34 -13.70
C PHE A 251 -3.19 5.55 -13.95
N TYR A 252 -3.77 6.74 -13.78
CA TYR A 252 -3.05 8.02 -13.87
C TYR A 252 -2.63 8.56 -12.50
N ASP A 253 -3.46 8.29 -11.49
CA ASP A 253 -3.30 8.65 -10.10
C ASP A 253 -3.99 7.61 -9.20
N MET A 254 -4.15 7.89 -7.91
CA MET A 254 -4.73 6.95 -6.95
C MET A 254 -6.28 6.96 -6.89
N PHE A 255 -6.97 7.80 -7.66
CA PHE A 255 -8.43 7.97 -7.61
C PHE A 255 -9.18 7.12 -8.63
N ALA A 256 -8.52 6.60 -9.66
CA ALA A 256 -9.16 5.75 -10.67
C ALA A 256 -8.20 4.69 -11.21
N PHE A 257 -8.73 3.48 -11.39
CA PHE A 257 -8.02 2.34 -11.96
C PHE A 257 -8.85 1.80 -13.14
N ASP A 258 -8.38 2.02 -14.35
CA ASP A 258 -9.09 1.64 -15.56
C ASP A 258 -8.82 0.17 -15.89
N THR A 259 -9.81 -0.68 -15.65
CA THR A 259 -9.75 -2.10 -16.00
C THR A 259 -9.59 -2.28 -17.52
N GLN A 260 -8.51 -2.93 -17.94
CA GLN A 260 -8.29 -3.30 -19.33
C GLN A 260 -8.91 -4.67 -19.63
N PHE A 261 -8.74 -5.64 -18.72
CA PHE A 261 -9.32 -6.98 -18.79
C PHE A 261 -9.21 -7.71 -17.44
N ARG A 262 -10.01 -8.77 -17.29
CA ARG A 262 -9.92 -9.72 -16.17
C ARG A 262 -8.85 -10.77 -16.44
N VAL A 263 -7.95 -10.94 -15.48
CA VAL A 263 -6.85 -11.91 -15.56
C VAL A 263 -7.41 -13.33 -15.58
N GLY A 264 -7.04 -14.11 -16.60
CA GLY A 264 -7.42 -15.51 -16.74
C GLY A 264 -8.87 -15.80 -17.12
N GLN A 265 -9.61 -14.82 -17.64
CA GLN A 265 -10.98 -15.02 -18.16
C GLN A 265 -11.13 -14.73 -19.66
N GLY A 266 -10.04 -14.75 -20.42
CA GLY A 266 -10.02 -14.36 -21.84
C GLY A 266 -10.22 -12.86 -22.04
N ARG A 267 -9.73 -12.29 -23.15
CA ARG A 267 -9.89 -10.87 -23.45
C ARG A 267 -11.31 -10.55 -23.91
N GLN A 268 -12.26 -10.52 -22.98
CA GLN A 268 -13.42 -9.65 -23.14
C GLN A 268 -13.01 -8.29 -22.59
N ARG A 269 -12.63 -7.37 -23.48
CA ARG A 269 -12.44 -5.97 -23.09
C ARG A 269 -13.75 -5.50 -22.46
N ILE A 270 -13.68 -5.00 -21.23
CA ILE A 270 -14.84 -4.36 -20.61
C ILE A 270 -15.11 -3.09 -21.43
N PRO A 271 -16.32 -2.91 -22.01
CA PRO A 271 -16.65 -1.68 -22.71
C PRO A 271 -16.46 -0.49 -21.76
N ARG A 272 -15.86 0.59 -22.27
CA ARG A 272 -15.77 1.86 -21.55
C ARG A 272 -17.12 2.55 -21.50
#